data_AF-A0A9W4T1Q0-F1
#
_entry.id   AF-A0A9W4T1Q0-F1
#
_cell.length_a   1.000
_cell.length_b   1.000
_cell.length_c   1.000
_cell.angle_alpha   90.00
_cell.angle_beta   90.00
_cell.angle_gamma   90.00
#
_symmetry.space_group_name_H-M   'P 1'
#
loop_
_entity.id
_entity.type
_entity.pdbx_description
1 polymer ?
#
loop_
_entity_poly.entity_id
_entity_poly.type
_entity_poly.pdbx_seq_one_letter_code
_entity_poly.pdbx_strand_id
1 'polypeptide(L)'
;MITSKFLSLIKSLLSSLPSYVLGCLPTIATIGASPMRGFLEKLMWVYRCLGCPFTGLYYTCNINNDETSLCCYWLEAKYFISIGNHDEETFKIEGLPYRPIGIHYKSLIRGQFTKEMKNIIEECTAQASVLERLSSLPPAYYMGLGIFAGISRLVVPRDCEYLPHITLALSWTFPAIFRRIFGGILVVKDPNEKFKLLEEQSEKKISKKNRKNKQNKKLTKRTPKIPKIPVKYCDDPEYFYVILTGLISIIIPWTVVILAKYTPPVGCKCICKYLSTPASIWSFNSFLALIQHLMGEQSVKGNKYLHIWFSISGIIVFLLLIAFVVVTSISLWVDLFGVSCSCTIVHEMNE
;
A
#
# COMPACT_ATOMS: atom_id res chain seq x y z
N MET A 1 34.30 -26.86 -6.82
CA MET A 1 34.23 -25.39 -6.74
C MET A 1 32.79 -24.85 -6.87
N ILE A 2 31.95 -25.38 -7.76
CA ILE A 2 30.51 -25.01 -7.87
C ILE A 2 29.70 -25.47 -6.65
N THR A 3 29.99 -26.66 -6.13
CA THR A 3 29.30 -27.26 -4.97
C THR A 3 29.54 -26.53 -3.64
N SER A 4 30.73 -25.95 -3.42
CA SER A 4 31.02 -25.20 -2.20
C SER A 4 30.37 -23.81 -2.19
N LYS A 5 30.34 -23.12 -3.35
CA LYS A 5 29.62 -21.85 -3.51
C LYS A 5 28.10 -22.02 -3.38
N PHE A 6 27.56 -23.12 -3.91
CA PHE A 6 26.15 -23.45 -3.74
C PHE A 6 25.79 -23.78 -2.28
N LEU A 7 26.65 -24.50 -1.57
CA LEU A 7 26.43 -24.80 -0.16
C LEU A 7 26.55 -23.54 0.74
N SER A 8 27.46 -22.61 0.43
CA SER A 8 27.56 -21.33 1.15
C SER A 8 26.36 -20.42 0.86
N LEU A 9 25.86 -20.42 -0.39
CA LEU A 9 24.63 -19.76 -0.78
C LEU A 9 23.44 -20.28 0.05
N ILE A 10 23.30 -21.60 0.16
CA ILE A 10 22.24 -22.24 0.97
C ILE A 10 22.38 -21.87 2.45
N LYS A 11 23.59 -21.94 3.03
CA LYS A 11 23.82 -21.57 4.43
C LYS A 11 23.53 -20.09 4.71
N SER A 12 23.93 -19.18 3.82
CA SER A 12 23.62 -17.75 3.92
C SER A 12 22.13 -17.47 3.77
N LEU A 13 21.44 -18.22 2.91
CA LEU A 13 19.99 -18.12 2.78
C LEU A 13 19.32 -18.55 4.08
N LEU A 14 19.76 -19.65 4.70
CA LEU A 14 19.22 -20.16 5.97
C LEU A 14 19.47 -19.22 7.16
N SER A 15 20.59 -18.51 7.23
CA SER A 15 20.90 -17.58 8.33
C SER A 15 20.08 -16.28 8.25
N SER A 16 19.81 -15.80 7.03
CA SER A 16 19.01 -14.58 6.77
C SER A 16 17.52 -14.87 6.59
N LEU A 17 17.14 -16.15 6.46
CA LEU A 17 15.78 -16.64 6.26
C LEU A 17 14.79 -16.16 7.32
N PRO A 18 15.10 -16.18 8.64
CA PRO A 18 14.12 -15.83 9.66
C PRO A 18 13.64 -14.39 9.53
N SER A 19 14.55 -13.42 9.35
CA SER A 19 14.19 -12.00 9.24
C SER A 19 13.43 -11.68 7.95
N TYR A 20 13.77 -12.35 6.85
CA TYR A 20 13.09 -12.14 5.57
C TYR A 20 11.70 -12.81 5.54
N VAL A 21 11.63 -14.09 5.93
CA VAL A 21 10.39 -14.88 5.87
C VAL A 21 9.41 -14.47 6.96
N LEU A 22 9.88 -14.18 8.19
CA LEU A 22 9.02 -13.81 9.31
C LEU A 22 8.79 -12.30 9.40
N GLY A 23 9.70 -11.47 8.87
CA GLY A 23 9.58 -10.02 8.91
C GLY A 23 9.06 -9.40 7.62
N CYS A 24 9.72 -9.68 6.49
CA CYS A 24 9.51 -8.94 5.25
C CYS A 24 8.32 -9.44 4.43
N LEU A 25 8.14 -10.77 4.30
CA LEU A 25 7.01 -11.31 3.52
C LEU A 25 5.63 -10.94 4.12
N PRO A 26 5.39 -11.06 5.44
CA PRO A 26 4.09 -10.69 6.00
C PRO A 26 3.87 -9.17 5.98
N THR A 27 4.95 -8.38 6.04
CA THR A 27 4.92 -6.93 5.78
C THR A 27 4.40 -6.62 4.38
N ILE A 28 5.02 -7.22 3.36
CA ILE A 28 4.66 -7.03 1.95
C ILE A 28 3.21 -7.48 1.70
N ALA A 29 2.81 -8.61 2.28
CA ALA A 29 1.43 -9.09 2.22
C ALA A 29 0.44 -8.12 2.91
N THR A 30 0.87 -7.44 3.98
CA THR A 30 0.04 -6.48 4.71
C THR A 30 -0.22 -5.21 3.92
N ILE A 31 0.81 -4.58 3.34
CA ILE A 31 0.65 -3.37 2.53
C ILE A 31 -0.09 -3.63 1.21
N GLY A 32 -0.03 -4.88 0.72
CA GLY A 32 -0.67 -5.31 -0.52
C GLY A 32 -2.03 -5.97 -0.33
N ALA A 33 -2.60 -5.93 0.88
CA ALA A 33 -3.92 -6.50 1.13
C ALA A 33 -4.97 -5.79 0.27
N SER A 34 -5.61 -6.54 -0.64
CA SER A 34 -6.66 -6.01 -1.52
C SER A 34 -7.87 -6.96 -1.60
N PRO A 35 -9.08 -6.41 -1.78
CA PRO A 35 -10.30 -7.18 -1.94
C PRO A 35 -10.50 -7.71 -3.36
N MET A 36 -9.55 -7.43 -4.29
CA MET A 36 -9.66 -7.84 -5.68
C MET A 36 -9.79 -9.36 -5.79
N ARG A 37 -10.60 -9.83 -6.74
CA ARG A 37 -10.73 -11.24 -7.04
C ARG A 37 -9.57 -11.69 -7.93
N GLY A 38 -9.07 -12.90 -7.71
CA GLY A 38 -7.99 -13.50 -8.49
C GLY A 38 -6.62 -13.34 -7.86
N PHE A 39 -5.77 -14.34 -8.03
CA PHE A 39 -4.41 -14.34 -7.47
C PHE A 39 -3.55 -13.28 -8.15
N LEU A 40 -3.65 -13.16 -9.47
CA LEU A 40 -2.82 -12.24 -10.25
C LEU A 40 -3.14 -10.78 -9.95
N GLU A 41 -4.41 -10.40 -9.83
CA GLU A 41 -4.80 -9.04 -9.46
C GLU A 41 -4.32 -8.67 -8.06
N LYS A 42 -4.44 -9.59 -7.09
CA LYS A 42 -3.91 -9.39 -5.74
C LYS A 42 -2.40 -9.23 -5.76
N LEU A 43 -1.70 -10.09 -6.49
CA LEU A 43 -0.25 -10.03 -6.60
C LEU A 43 0.22 -8.73 -7.28
N MET A 44 -0.45 -8.29 -8.34
CA MET A 44 -0.19 -6.99 -8.98
C MET A 44 -0.43 -5.83 -8.02
N TRP A 45 -1.44 -5.91 -7.16
CA TRP A 45 -1.66 -4.90 -6.12
C TRP A 45 -0.54 -4.89 -5.07
N VAL A 46 -0.08 -6.07 -4.63
CA VAL A 46 1.08 -6.20 -3.75
C VAL A 46 2.31 -5.54 -4.38
N TYR A 47 2.60 -5.85 -5.64
CA TYR A 47 3.72 -5.21 -6.34
C TYR A 47 3.51 -3.70 -6.51
N ARG A 48 2.30 -3.24 -6.81
CA ARG A 48 2.02 -1.80 -6.85
C ARG A 48 2.34 -1.13 -5.51
N CYS A 49 1.88 -1.69 -4.39
CA CYS A 49 2.15 -1.12 -3.07
C CYS A 49 3.65 -1.19 -2.72
N LEU A 50 4.34 -2.26 -3.10
CA LEU A 50 5.79 -2.37 -2.91
C LEU A 50 6.56 -1.41 -3.82
N GLY A 51 6.10 -1.12 -5.03
CA GLY A 51 6.74 -0.19 -5.96
C GLY A 51 6.45 1.28 -5.65
N CYS A 52 5.35 1.55 -4.95
CA CYS A 52 4.89 2.89 -4.57
C CYS A 52 4.41 2.91 -3.11
N PRO A 53 5.30 3.26 -2.15
CA PRO A 53 4.97 3.34 -0.73
C PRO A 53 3.74 4.20 -0.44
N PHE A 54 3.58 5.31 -1.16
CA PHE A 54 2.40 6.16 -1.03
C PHE A 54 1.09 5.40 -1.27
N THR A 55 1.01 4.55 -2.31
CA THR A 55 -0.21 3.76 -2.55
C THR A 55 -0.48 2.80 -1.37
N GLY A 56 0.56 2.11 -0.89
CA GLY A 56 0.43 1.16 0.22
C GLY A 56 0.03 1.81 1.54
N LEU A 57 0.56 3.00 1.81
CA LEU A 57 0.26 3.76 3.01
C LEU A 57 -1.05 4.54 2.92
N TYR A 58 -1.43 5.05 1.76
CA TYR A 58 -2.60 5.91 1.62
C TYR A 58 -3.89 5.22 2.10
N TYR A 59 -4.18 4.02 1.58
CA TYR A 59 -5.34 3.25 2.00
C TYR A 59 -5.33 3.00 3.51
N THR A 60 -4.16 2.66 4.02
CA THR A 60 -3.99 2.25 5.39
C THR A 60 -3.80 3.42 6.34
N CYS A 61 -3.50 4.65 5.94
CA CYS A 61 -3.24 5.75 6.89
C CYS A 61 -4.35 6.81 6.82
N ASN A 62 -4.98 6.97 5.67
CA ASN A 62 -5.82 8.15 5.40
C ASN A 62 -7.32 7.85 5.36
N ILE A 63 -7.73 6.58 5.42
CA ILE A 63 -9.15 6.20 5.39
C ILE A 63 -9.60 5.86 6.79
N ASN A 64 -10.71 6.42 7.28
CA ASN A 64 -11.24 6.11 8.61
C ASN A 64 -11.40 4.60 8.84
N ASN A 65 -11.08 4.16 10.06
CA ASN A 65 -11.14 2.74 10.44
C ASN A 65 -12.57 2.33 10.79
N ASP A 66 -13.48 2.48 9.83
CA ASP A 66 -14.86 2.03 9.89
C ASP A 66 -15.23 1.27 8.63
N GLU A 67 -16.10 0.27 8.76
CA GLU A 67 -16.51 -0.62 7.66
C GLU A 67 -16.98 0.15 6.43
N THR A 68 -17.72 1.24 6.65
CA THR A 68 -18.31 2.02 5.58
C THR A 68 -17.25 2.79 4.80
N SER A 69 -16.37 3.54 5.48
CA SER A 69 -15.30 4.31 4.84
C SER A 69 -14.31 3.40 4.11
N LEU A 70 -13.93 2.26 4.73
CA LEU A 70 -13.04 1.28 4.11
C LEU A 70 -13.67 0.64 2.88
N CYS A 71 -14.95 0.25 2.94
CA CYS A 71 -15.67 -0.30 1.78
C CYS A 71 -15.81 0.75 0.67
N CYS A 72 -16.21 1.98 1.01
CA CYS A 72 -16.36 3.08 0.06
C CYS A 72 -15.04 3.49 -0.59
N TYR A 73 -13.91 3.36 0.10
CA TYR A 73 -12.61 3.57 -0.52
C TYR A 73 -12.46 2.72 -1.78
N TRP A 74 -12.85 1.45 -1.77
CA TRP A 74 -12.65 0.60 -2.95
C TRP A 74 -13.60 0.91 -4.12
N LEU A 75 -14.59 1.80 -3.97
CA LEU A 75 -15.55 2.10 -5.03
C LEU A 75 -15.05 3.13 -6.05
N GLU A 76 -15.50 2.97 -7.29
CA GLU A 76 -15.34 3.96 -8.36
C GLU A 76 -16.21 5.22 -8.15
N ALA A 77 -15.77 6.35 -8.71
CA ALA A 77 -16.45 7.65 -8.60
C ALA A 77 -17.93 7.62 -9.03
N LYS A 78 -18.29 6.76 -10.00
CA LYS A 78 -19.65 6.63 -10.54
C LYS A 78 -20.70 6.19 -9.51
N TYR A 79 -20.26 5.54 -8.43
CA TYR A 79 -21.15 5.11 -7.35
C TYR A 79 -21.44 6.21 -6.34
N PHE A 80 -20.89 7.42 -6.50
CA PHE A 80 -21.10 8.53 -5.58
C PHE A 80 -21.90 9.66 -6.22
N ILE A 81 -22.71 10.34 -5.41
CA ILE A 81 -23.40 11.58 -5.78
C ILE A 81 -23.20 12.64 -4.71
N SER A 82 -22.96 13.87 -5.17
CA SER A 82 -22.99 15.02 -4.29
C SER A 82 -24.44 15.37 -3.98
N ILE A 83 -24.75 15.52 -2.71
CA ILE A 83 -25.95 16.20 -2.25
C ILE A 83 -25.47 17.58 -1.78
N GLY A 84 -25.83 18.62 -2.54
CA GLY A 84 -25.41 19.98 -2.24
C GLY A 84 -25.93 20.47 -0.88
N ASN A 85 -25.10 21.26 -0.20
CA ASN A 85 -25.51 22.30 0.74
C ASN A 85 -24.61 23.49 0.42
N HIS A 86 -25.17 24.52 -0.20
CA HIS A 86 -24.87 25.94 -0.06
C HIS A 86 -25.65 26.70 -1.15
N ASP A 87 -26.66 27.45 -0.68
CA ASP A 87 -27.23 28.67 -1.29
C ASP A 87 -28.14 28.62 -2.53
N GLU A 88 -28.65 27.47 -2.97
CA GLU A 88 -29.76 27.44 -3.96
C GLU A 88 -30.89 26.51 -3.49
N GLU A 89 -32.14 27.00 -3.56
CA GLU A 89 -33.41 26.27 -3.29
C GLU A 89 -33.65 25.05 -4.21
N THR A 90 -32.63 24.58 -4.93
CA THR A 90 -32.69 23.43 -5.83
C THR A 90 -31.68 22.36 -5.45
N PHE A 91 -32.21 21.23 -4.97
CA PHE A 91 -31.49 19.99 -4.71
C PHE A 91 -30.90 19.41 -6.01
N LYS A 92 -29.71 19.84 -6.42
CA LYS A 92 -29.02 19.27 -7.60
C LYS A 92 -28.27 17.99 -7.19
N ILE A 93 -28.68 16.88 -7.78
CA ILE A 93 -27.99 15.58 -7.66
C ILE A 93 -26.99 15.49 -8.80
N GLU A 94 -25.71 15.69 -8.49
CA GLU A 94 -24.63 15.64 -9.48
C GLU A 94 -23.72 14.42 -9.25
N GLY A 95 -23.33 13.78 -10.35
CA GLY A 95 -22.28 12.76 -10.32
C GLY A 95 -20.93 13.39 -10.03
N LEU A 96 -20.05 12.66 -9.35
CA LEU A 96 -18.72 13.17 -9.05
C LEU A 96 -17.75 12.88 -10.20
N PRO A 97 -16.91 13.87 -10.60
CA PRO A 97 -15.86 13.64 -11.58
C PRO A 97 -14.70 12.80 -11.02
N TYR A 98 -14.54 12.76 -9.68
CA TYR A 98 -13.46 12.07 -8.97
C TYR A 98 -14.01 11.36 -7.73
N ARG A 99 -13.25 10.38 -7.21
CA ARG A 99 -13.57 9.68 -5.96
C ARG A 99 -13.51 10.65 -4.78
N PRO A 100 -14.45 10.59 -3.82
CA PRO A 100 -14.52 11.51 -2.70
C PRO A 100 -13.54 11.13 -1.58
N ILE A 101 -12.24 11.14 -1.89
CA ILE A 101 -11.18 10.75 -0.94
C ILE A 101 -10.06 11.79 -0.95
N GLY A 102 -9.37 11.94 0.19
CA GLY A 102 -8.18 12.76 0.30
C GLY A 102 -8.47 14.23 0.02
N ILE A 103 -7.82 14.81 -0.99
CA ILE A 103 -8.06 16.21 -1.36
C ILE A 103 -9.48 16.44 -1.88
N HIS A 104 -10.08 15.44 -2.51
CA HIS A 104 -11.46 15.51 -2.97
C HIS A 104 -12.44 14.95 -1.95
N TYR A 105 -12.04 14.83 -0.68
CA TYR A 105 -12.86 14.22 0.35
C TYR A 105 -14.25 14.87 0.44
N LYS A 106 -15.26 14.01 0.56
CA LYS A 106 -16.64 14.39 0.86
C LYS A 106 -17.17 13.43 1.92
N SER A 107 -17.87 13.98 2.92
CA SER A 107 -18.40 13.20 4.03
C SER A 107 -19.56 12.32 3.58
N LEU A 108 -19.57 11.06 4.00
CA LEU A 108 -20.60 10.08 3.67
C LEU A 108 -21.89 10.37 4.47
N ILE A 109 -23.04 10.49 3.80
CA ILE A 109 -24.34 10.68 4.47
C ILE A 109 -24.90 9.30 4.85
N ARG A 110 -24.38 8.73 5.95
CA ARG A 110 -24.71 7.37 6.42
C ARG A 110 -26.21 7.12 6.63
N GLY A 111 -26.96 8.14 7.05
CA GLY A 111 -28.41 8.05 7.28
C GLY A 111 -29.24 7.73 6.01
N GLN A 112 -28.67 7.91 4.82
CA GLN A 112 -29.35 7.69 3.55
C GLN A 112 -28.97 6.37 2.86
N PHE A 113 -28.19 5.52 3.53
CA PHE A 113 -27.77 4.24 2.97
C PHE A 113 -28.97 3.28 2.95
N THR A 114 -29.26 2.73 1.77
CA THR A 114 -30.32 1.72 1.64
C THR A 114 -29.94 0.44 2.37
N LYS A 115 -30.94 -0.36 2.76
CA LYS A 115 -30.70 -1.67 3.40
C LYS A 115 -29.80 -2.57 2.55
N GLU A 116 -29.98 -2.53 1.22
CA GLU A 116 -29.17 -3.29 0.27
C GLU A 116 -27.69 -2.85 0.27
N MET A 117 -27.42 -1.54 0.35
CA MET A 117 -26.05 -1.02 0.46
C MET A 117 -25.38 -1.44 1.78
N LYS A 118 -26.11 -1.36 2.90
CA LYS A 118 -25.59 -1.79 4.20
C LYS A 118 -25.22 -3.26 4.19
N ASN A 119 -26.09 -4.12 3.65
CA ASN A 119 -25.80 -5.54 3.50
C ASN A 119 -24.54 -5.79 2.64
N ILE A 120 -24.34 -5.03 1.55
CA ILE A 120 -23.11 -5.17 0.74
C ILE A 120 -21.87 -4.79 1.55
N ILE A 121 -21.93 -3.70 2.31
CA ILE A 121 -20.81 -3.27 3.16
C ILE A 121 -20.47 -4.35 4.19
N GLU A 122 -21.47 -4.88 4.88
CA GLU A 122 -21.32 -5.99 5.84
C GLU A 122 -20.79 -7.26 5.15
N GLU A 123 -21.22 -7.59 3.93
CA GLU A 123 -20.73 -8.75 3.19
C GLU A 123 -19.29 -8.61 2.69
N CYS A 124 -18.85 -7.38 2.41
CA CYS A 124 -17.53 -7.06 1.86
C CYS A 124 -16.49 -6.81 2.94
N THR A 125 -16.91 -6.46 4.15
CA THR A 125 -16.02 -6.19 5.28
C THR A 125 -16.00 -7.37 6.25
N ALA A 126 -14.88 -7.54 6.93
CA ALA A 126 -14.73 -8.52 8.00
C ALA A 126 -13.78 -7.98 9.06
N GLN A 127 -13.97 -8.41 10.31
CA GLN A 127 -12.98 -8.18 11.34
C GLN A 127 -11.78 -9.09 11.11
N ALA A 128 -10.58 -8.51 11.16
CA ALA A 128 -9.33 -9.26 11.13
C ALA A 128 -9.31 -10.24 12.31
N SER A 129 -9.10 -11.51 12.00
CA SER A 129 -9.01 -12.57 13.00
C SER A 129 -7.83 -12.32 13.95
N VAL A 130 -7.89 -12.92 15.15
CA VAL A 130 -6.77 -12.87 16.10
C VAL A 130 -5.49 -13.36 15.45
N LEU A 131 -5.57 -14.42 14.64
CA LEU A 131 -4.42 -14.97 13.92
C LEU A 131 -3.83 -13.98 12.91
N GLU A 132 -4.64 -13.22 12.18
CA GLU A 132 -4.17 -12.20 11.23
C GLU A 132 -3.55 -10.99 11.94
N ARG A 133 -4.04 -10.63 13.12
CA ARG A 133 -3.42 -9.58 13.94
C ARG A 133 -2.09 -10.05 14.50
N LEU A 134 -2.04 -11.28 15.01
CA LEU A 134 -0.82 -11.91 15.52
C LEU A 134 0.22 -12.12 14.42
N SER A 135 -0.18 -12.45 13.19
CA SER A 135 0.76 -12.62 12.06
C SER A 135 1.45 -11.31 11.65
N SER A 136 0.91 -10.16 12.07
CA SER A 136 1.51 -8.83 11.89
C SER A 136 2.51 -8.47 13.00
N LEU A 137 2.55 -9.21 14.11
CA LEU A 137 3.48 -8.96 15.23
C LEU A 137 4.93 -9.33 14.92
N PRO A 138 5.27 -10.50 14.29
CA PRO A 138 6.65 -10.79 13.94
C PRO A 138 7.28 -9.72 13.04
N PRO A 139 6.62 -9.23 11.98
CA PRO A 139 7.07 -8.05 11.23
C PRO A 139 7.37 -6.83 12.10
N ALA A 140 6.43 -6.46 12.99
CA ALA A 140 6.59 -5.31 13.87
C ALA A 140 7.79 -5.49 14.82
N TYR A 141 7.96 -6.69 15.36
CA TYR A 141 9.10 -7.05 16.22
C TYR A 141 10.43 -6.92 15.48
N TYR A 142 10.55 -7.51 14.29
CA TYR A 142 11.77 -7.42 13.49
C TYR A 142 12.07 -5.97 13.07
N MET A 143 11.05 -5.17 12.75
CA MET A 143 11.22 -3.73 12.47
C MET A 143 11.73 -2.97 13.68
N GLY A 144 11.13 -3.20 14.85
CA GLY A 144 11.57 -2.61 16.11
C GLY A 144 13.04 -2.95 16.39
N LEU A 145 13.39 -4.24 16.35
CA LEU A 145 14.77 -4.70 16.49
C LEU A 145 15.70 -4.04 15.47
N GLY A 146 15.26 -3.88 14.22
CA GLY A 146 16.08 -3.27 13.19
C GLY A 146 16.35 -1.78 13.43
N ILE A 147 15.34 -1.05 13.90
CA ILE A 147 15.48 0.36 14.30
C ILE A 147 16.43 0.48 15.49
N PHE A 148 16.23 -0.31 16.55
CA PHE A 148 17.11 -0.29 17.72
C PHE A 148 18.55 -0.68 17.38
N ALA A 149 18.74 -1.72 16.57
CA ALA A 149 20.05 -2.12 16.09
C ALA A 149 20.72 -1.00 15.28
N GLY A 150 19.97 -0.35 14.38
CA GLY A 150 20.45 0.80 13.60
C GLY A 150 20.90 1.97 14.47
N ILE A 151 20.10 2.35 15.46
CA ILE A 151 20.43 3.45 16.38
C ILE A 151 21.63 3.08 17.27
N SER A 152 21.67 1.86 17.82
CA SER A 152 22.75 1.42 18.72
C SER A 152 24.14 1.50 18.07
N ARG A 153 24.22 1.31 16.74
CA ARG A 153 25.47 1.39 15.98
C ARG A 153 25.96 2.79 15.69
N LEU A 154 25.10 3.80 15.80
CA LEU A 154 25.55 5.20 15.80
C LEU A 154 26.35 5.53 17.07
N VAL A 155 26.12 4.78 18.15
CA VAL A 155 26.73 5.03 19.47
C VAL A 155 27.96 4.15 19.71
N VAL A 156 27.97 2.91 19.20
CA VAL A 156 29.09 1.97 19.37
C VAL A 156 29.48 1.38 18.00
N PRO A 157 30.61 1.81 17.41
CA PRO A 157 31.13 1.20 16.20
C PRO A 157 31.70 -0.17 16.55
N ARG A 158 31.00 -1.23 16.13
CA ARG A 158 31.49 -2.60 16.13
C ARG A 158 31.40 -3.18 14.73
N ASP A 159 32.04 -4.33 14.55
CA ASP A 159 32.24 -5.04 13.29
C ASP A 159 31.06 -5.00 12.32
N CYS A 160 31.40 -5.18 11.05
CA CYS A 160 30.53 -5.19 9.88
C CYS A 160 29.49 -6.34 9.85
N GLU A 161 29.07 -6.85 11.00
CA GLU A 161 28.01 -7.85 11.07
C GLU A 161 26.68 -7.24 10.65
N TYR A 162 25.82 -8.07 10.10
CA TYR A 162 24.53 -7.82 9.48
C TYR A 162 23.64 -6.82 10.24
N LEU A 163 23.67 -5.53 9.86
CA LEU A 163 22.54 -4.66 10.18
C LEU A 163 21.31 -5.22 9.43
N PRO A 164 20.10 -5.26 10.02
CA PRO A 164 18.89 -5.69 9.33
C PRO A 164 18.41 -4.62 8.34
N HIS A 165 19.27 -4.30 7.37
CA HIS A 165 19.09 -3.26 6.36
C HIS A 165 17.79 -3.44 5.57
N ILE A 166 17.34 -4.67 5.35
CA ILE A 166 16.08 -4.96 4.64
C ILE A 166 14.89 -4.57 5.50
N THR A 167 14.90 -4.94 6.77
CA THR A 167 13.81 -4.61 7.69
C THR A 167 13.73 -3.11 7.92
N LEU A 168 14.88 -2.43 8.00
CA LEU A 168 14.97 -0.98 7.99
C LEU A 168 14.49 -0.37 6.65
N ALA A 169 14.82 -0.97 5.51
CA ALA A 169 14.34 -0.52 4.20
C ALA A 169 12.81 -0.64 4.06
N LEU A 170 12.19 -1.59 4.75
CA LEU A 170 10.74 -1.75 4.82
C LEU A 170 10.09 -1.01 6.01
N SER A 171 10.85 -0.24 6.80
CA SER A 171 10.32 0.48 7.97
C SER A 171 9.20 1.47 7.62
N TRP A 172 9.16 1.97 6.39
CA TRP A 172 8.07 2.83 5.91
C TRP A 172 6.69 2.15 5.99
N THR A 173 6.64 0.82 6.05
CA THR A 173 5.38 0.05 6.19
C THR A 173 4.85 -0.01 7.63
N PHE A 174 5.63 0.46 8.61
CA PHE A 174 5.29 0.40 10.03
C PHE A 174 3.91 1.01 10.36
N PRO A 175 3.50 2.18 9.81
CA PRO A 175 2.17 2.72 10.03
C PRO A 175 1.04 1.77 9.56
N ALA A 176 1.25 1.08 8.44
CA ALA A 176 0.27 0.13 7.92
C ALA A 176 0.14 -1.11 8.81
N ILE A 177 1.26 -1.63 9.31
CA ILE A 177 1.29 -2.75 10.26
C ILE A 177 0.61 -2.36 11.57
N PHE A 178 0.95 -1.20 12.12
CA PHE A 178 0.36 -0.70 13.36
C PHE A 178 -1.16 -0.58 13.21
N ARG A 179 -1.64 0.06 12.15
CA ARG A 179 -3.08 0.16 11.94
C ARG A 179 -3.73 -1.20 11.69
N ARG A 180 -3.04 -2.16 11.08
CA ARG A 180 -3.61 -3.51 10.94
C ARG A 180 -3.80 -4.21 12.29
N ILE A 181 -2.86 -4.04 13.22
CA ILE A 181 -2.93 -4.61 14.57
C ILE A 181 -4.08 -3.99 15.38
N PHE A 182 -4.20 -2.65 15.37
CA PHE A 182 -5.18 -1.93 16.21
C PHE A 182 -6.53 -1.70 15.53
N GLY A 183 -6.55 -1.50 14.22
CA GLY A 183 -7.75 -1.14 13.45
C GLY A 183 -8.64 -2.33 13.16
N GLY A 184 -8.07 -3.48 12.79
CA GLY A 184 -8.78 -4.76 12.84
C GLY A 184 -9.99 -4.93 11.92
N ILE A 185 -10.23 -4.03 10.96
CA ILE A 185 -11.28 -4.15 9.92
C ILE A 185 -10.60 -4.30 8.56
N LEU A 186 -11.07 -5.24 7.76
CA LEU A 186 -10.53 -5.54 6.44
C LEU A 186 -11.66 -5.62 5.41
N VAL A 187 -11.36 -5.22 4.18
CA VAL A 187 -12.25 -5.44 3.03
C VAL A 187 -11.79 -6.73 2.35
N VAL A 188 -12.64 -7.76 2.37
CA VAL A 188 -12.30 -9.12 1.93
C VAL A 188 -12.85 -9.41 0.53
N LYS A 189 -13.95 -8.77 0.14
CA LYS A 189 -14.58 -8.92 -1.18
C LYS A 189 -14.64 -7.58 -1.89
N ASP A 190 -14.45 -7.59 -3.22
CA ASP A 190 -14.47 -6.37 -4.03
C ASP A 190 -15.86 -5.72 -4.03
N PRO A 191 -16.01 -4.52 -3.44
CA PRO A 191 -17.28 -3.82 -3.43
C PRO A 191 -17.76 -3.45 -4.84
N ASN A 192 -16.88 -3.19 -5.80
CA ASN A 192 -17.30 -2.80 -7.16
C ASN A 192 -18.07 -3.92 -7.86
N GLU A 193 -17.66 -5.18 -7.66
CA GLU A 193 -18.37 -6.33 -8.23
C GLU A 193 -19.78 -6.45 -7.64
N LYS A 194 -19.91 -6.29 -6.32
CA LYS A 194 -21.19 -6.37 -5.60
C LYS A 194 -22.14 -5.23 -5.97
N PHE A 195 -21.63 -4.00 -6.05
CA PHE A 195 -22.41 -2.84 -6.50
C PHE A 195 -22.83 -2.96 -7.96
N LYS A 196 -21.97 -3.48 -8.84
CA LYS A 196 -22.32 -3.76 -10.25
C LYS A 196 -23.41 -4.81 -10.37
N LEU A 197 -23.35 -5.90 -9.59
CA LEU A 197 -24.41 -6.91 -9.56
C LEU A 197 -25.74 -6.32 -9.09
N LEU A 198 -25.73 -5.43 -8.09
CA LEU A 198 -26.92 -4.73 -7.62
C LEU A 198 -27.50 -3.83 -8.72
N GLU A 199 -26.65 -3.11 -9.44
CA GLU A 199 -27.03 -2.30 -10.60
C GLU A 199 -27.72 -3.16 -11.68
N GLU A 200 -27.09 -4.25 -12.11
CA GLU A 200 -27.65 -5.18 -13.11
C GLU A 200 -28.99 -5.80 -12.67
N GLN A 201 -29.14 -6.13 -11.39
CA GLN A 201 -30.40 -6.65 -10.84
C GLN A 201 -31.50 -5.59 -10.86
N SER A 202 -31.16 -4.34 -10.53
CA SER A 202 -32.10 -3.22 -10.56
C SER A 202 -32.61 -2.97 -11.99
N GLU A 203 -31.74 -3.02 -13.00
CA GLU A 203 -32.08 -2.88 -14.41
C GLU A 203 -32.98 -4.03 -14.91
N LYS A 204 -32.69 -5.27 -14.50
CA LYS A 204 -33.53 -6.44 -14.81
C LYS A 204 -34.93 -6.32 -14.18
N LYS A 205 -35.05 -5.82 -12.95
CA LYS A 205 -36.36 -5.57 -12.31
C LYS A 205 -37.15 -4.50 -13.05
N ILE A 206 -36.49 -3.40 -13.45
CA ILE A 206 -37.12 -2.30 -14.19
C ILE A 206 -37.58 -2.76 -15.58
N SER A 207 -36.75 -3.49 -16.33
CA SER A 207 -37.10 -3.99 -17.67
C SER A 207 -38.29 -4.96 -17.62
N LYS A 208 -38.36 -5.86 -16.63
CA LYS A 208 -39.53 -6.72 -16.39
C LYS A 208 -40.78 -5.91 -16.05
N LYS A 209 -40.68 -4.89 -15.19
CA LYS A 209 -41.79 -4.00 -14.85
C LYS A 209 -42.27 -3.19 -16.05
N ASN A 210 -41.35 -2.70 -16.88
CA ASN A 210 -41.67 -1.97 -18.11
C ASN A 210 -42.30 -2.88 -19.17
N ARG A 211 -41.91 -4.17 -19.27
CA ARG A 211 -42.59 -5.15 -20.12
C ARG A 211 -44.02 -5.42 -19.67
N LYS A 212 -44.26 -5.55 -18.35
CA LYS A 212 -45.62 -5.67 -17.78
C LYS A 212 -46.45 -4.39 -17.96
N ASN A 213 -45.83 -3.22 -17.78
CA ASN A 213 -46.49 -1.92 -17.95
C ASN A 213 -46.65 -1.49 -19.42
N LYS A 214 -46.01 -2.15 -20.39
CA LYS A 214 -46.24 -1.88 -21.82
C LYS A 214 -47.66 -2.22 -22.26
N GLN A 215 -48.42 -2.95 -21.44
CA GLN A 215 -49.88 -3.14 -21.59
C GLN A 215 -50.71 -1.94 -21.10
N ASN A 216 -50.14 -0.95 -20.38
CA ASN A 216 -50.83 0.27 -19.94
C ASN A 216 -49.98 1.54 -20.25
N LYS A 217 -50.41 2.33 -21.24
CA LYS A 217 -49.73 3.54 -21.77
C LYS A 217 -49.34 4.57 -20.68
N LYS A 218 -48.03 4.88 -20.60
CA LYS A 218 -47.37 6.20 -20.84
C LYS A 218 -45.92 6.09 -20.35
N LEU A 219 -44.98 6.01 -21.29
CA LEU A 219 -43.58 5.73 -21.06
C LEU A 219 -42.84 7.00 -20.61
N THR A 220 -42.79 7.27 -19.31
CA THR A 220 -41.73 8.14 -18.76
C THR A 220 -40.44 7.32 -18.73
N LYS A 221 -39.45 7.70 -19.55
CA LYS A 221 -38.07 7.16 -19.49
C LYS A 221 -37.48 7.49 -18.12
N ARG A 222 -37.72 6.64 -17.12
CA ARG A 222 -36.95 6.65 -15.87
C ARG A 222 -35.59 6.06 -16.16
N THR A 223 -34.55 6.88 -16.16
CA THR A 223 -33.16 6.43 -16.13
C THR A 223 -32.97 5.48 -14.94
N PRO A 224 -32.19 4.39 -15.10
CA PRO A 224 -31.92 3.47 -14.01
C PRO A 224 -31.31 4.26 -12.83
N LYS A 225 -31.95 4.18 -11.66
CA LYS A 225 -31.37 4.72 -10.42
C LYS A 225 -30.26 3.77 -9.99
N ILE A 226 -29.05 4.02 -10.48
CA ILE A 226 -27.82 3.44 -9.95
C ILE A 226 -27.86 3.61 -8.41
N PRO A 227 -27.58 2.56 -7.61
CA PRO A 227 -27.42 2.71 -6.18
C PRO A 227 -26.25 3.66 -5.92
N LYS A 228 -26.58 4.91 -5.64
CA LYS A 228 -25.62 6.01 -5.50
C LYS A 228 -25.46 6.36 -4.04
N ILE A 229 -24.22 6.42 -3.60
CA ILE A 229 -23.81 6.76 -2.24
C ILE A 229 -23.82 8.28 -2.12
N PRO A 230 -24.66 8.82 -1.22
CA PRO A 230 -24.76 10.25 -1.05
C PRO A 230 -23.60 10.79 -0.21
N VAL A 231 -22.96 11.84 -0.71
CA VAL A 231 -21.89 12.56 -0.02
C VAL A 231 -22.18 14.05 0.07
N LYS A 232 -21.71 14.68 1.14
CA LYS A 232 -21.78 16.14 1.35
C LYS A 232 -20.40 16.76 1.41
N TYR A 233 -20.32 18.05 1.13
CA TYR A 233 -19.10 18.81 1.33
C TYR A 233 -18.71 18.79 2.81
N CYS A 234 -17.40 18.79 3.08
CA CYS A 234 -16.84 18.87 4.42
C CYS A 234 -15.89 20.05 4.43
N ASP A 235 -16.06 20.94 5.40
CA ASP A 235 -15.23 22.15 5.51
C ASP A 235 -13.82 21.84 6.00
N ASP A 236 -13.60 20.66 6.58
CA ASP A 236 -12.31 20.21 7.08
C ASP A 236 -11.48 19.55 5.96
N PRO A 237 -10.32 20.13 5.61
CA PRO A 237 -9.46 19.58 4.59
C PRO A 237 -8.68 18.35 5.12
N GLU A 238 -9.00 17.14 4.66
CA GLU A 238 -8.14 15.92 4.82
C GLU A 238 -6.76 16.05 4.11
N TYR A 239 -6.48 17.20 3.52
CA TYR A 239 -5.31 17.53 2.70
C TYR A 239 -4.01 17.33 3.49
N PHE A 240 -3.99 17.71 4.77
CA PHE A 240 -2.81 17.59 5.62
C PHE A 240 -2.33 16.13 5.71
N TYR A 241 -3.23 15.18 5.94
CA TYR A 241 -2.89 13.75 6.07
C TYR A 241 -2.40 13.14 4.76
N VAL A 242 -2.97 13.58 3.63
CA VAL A 242 -2.52 13.18 2.29
C VAL A 242 -1.10 13.63 2.02
N ILE A 243 -0.82 14.93 2.22
CA ILE A 243 0.53 15.49 2.02
C ILE A 243 1.52 14.86 3.00
N LEU A 244 1.16 14.71 4.27
CA LEU A 244 2.01 14.07 5.28
C LEU A 244 2.36 12.63 4.89
N THR A 245 1.38 11.84 4.43
CA THR A 245 1.61 10.47 3.95
C THR A 245 2.51 10.47 2.71
N GLY A 246 2.34 11.43 1.81
CA GLY A 246 3.24 11.64 0.66
C GLY A 246 4.68 11.89 1.09
N LEU A 247 4.90 12.82 2.03
CA LEU A 247 6.21 13.16 2.56
C LEU A 247 6.86 11.96 3.28
N ILE A 248 6.10 11.26 4.13
CA ILE A 248 6.55 10.04 4.81
C ILE A 248 7.01 8.98 3.80
N SER A 249 6.22 8.77 2.75
CA SER A 249 6.50 7.79 1.68
C SER A 249 7.75 8.12 0.87
N ILE A 250 8.10 9.40 0.77
CA ILE A 250 9.30 9.88 0.08
C ILE A 250 10.52 9.84 1.01
N ILE A 251 10.39 10.30 2.26
CA ILE A 251 11.53 10.54 3.17
C ILE A 251 11.97 9.27 3.88
N ILE A 252 11.05 8.46 4.44
CA ILE A 252 11.43 7.30 5.25
C ILE A 252 12.36 6.33 4.51
N PRO A 253 12.13 6.01 3.22
CA PRO A 253 13.03 5.12 2.50
C PRO A 253 14.50 5.59 2.42
N TRP A 254 14.77 6.90 2.56
CA TRP A 254 16.15 7.41 2.59
C TRP A 254 16.81 7.30 3.95
N THR A 255 16.04 7.12 5.03
CA THR A 255 16.61 6.99 6.38
C THR A 255 17.57 5.80 6.46
N VAL A 256 17.24 4.66 5.85
CA VAL A 256 18.15 3.50 5.80
C VAL A 256 19.41 3.76 4.98
N VAL A 257 19.31 4.58 3.93
CA VAL A 257 20.45 4.97 3.08
C VAL A 257 21.40 5.86 3.88
N ILE A 258 20.84 6.84 4.60
CA ILE A 258 21.59 7.74 5.50
C ILE A 258 22.25 6.92 6.61
N LEU A 259 21.51 6.05 7.28
CA LEU A 259 22.06 5.17 8.32
C LEU A 259 23.20 4.30 7.77
N ALA A 260 23.02 3.67 6.61
CA ALA A 260 24.07 2.88 5.97
C ALA A 260 25.29 3.74 5.61
N LYS A 261 25.11 5.00 5.18
CA LYS A 261 26.23 5.91 4.86
C LYS A 261 27.07 6.27 6.09
N TYR A 262 26.44 6.50 7.22
CA TYR A 262 27.08 6.95 8.46
C TYR A 262 27.46 5.81 9.42
N THR A 263 27.14 4.56 9.07
CA THR A 263 27.63 3.39 9.82
C THR A 263 29.01 2.99 9.28
N PRO A 264 30.10 3.10 10.06
CA PRO A 264 31.39 2.52 9.68
C PRO A 264 31.32 0.98 9.68
N PRO A 265 32.18 0.24 8.93
CA PRO A 265 33.30 0.66 8.07
C PRO A 265 32.94 0.84 6.57
N VAL A 266 33.96 1.03 5.70
CA VAL A 266 33.86 1.39 4.27
C VAL A 266 32.91 0.50 3.45
N GLY A 267 32.78 -0.79 3.78
CA GLY A 267 31.83 -1.73 3.14
C GLY A 267 30.36 -1.26 3.17
N CYS A 268 29.98 -0.45 4.17
CA CYS A 268 28.66 0.16 4.24
C CYS A 268 28.40 1.22 3.14
N LYS A 269 29.42 1.79 2.50
CA LYS A 269 29.25 2.67 1.32
C LYS A 269 28.65 1.93 0.13
N CYS A 270 29.06 0.68 -0.11
CA CYS A 270 28.50 -0.11 -1.21
C CYS A 270 27.05 -0.50 -0.91
N ILE A 271 26.74 -0.82 0.35
CA ILE A 271 25.37 -1.08 0.81
C ILE A 271 24.50 0.18 0.64
N CYS A 272 25.01 1.36 1.00
CA CYS A 272 24.35 2.64 0.78
C CYS A 272 24.05 2.88 -0.71
N LYS A 273 25.02 2.62 -1.61
CA LYS A 273 24.83 2.75 -3.05
C LYS A 273 23.79 1.76 -3.61
N TYR A 274 23.74 0.56 -3.02
CA TYR A 274 22.71 -0.40 -3.38
C TYR A 274 21.33 0.08 -2.96
N LEU A 275 21.16 0.44 -1.67
CA LEU A 275 19.88 0.86 -1.08
C LEU A 275 19.36 2.19 -1.63
N SER A 276 20.23 3.05 -2.17
CA SER A 276 19.78 4.29 -2.84
C SER A 276 18.96 4.01 -4.10
N THR A 277 19.14 2.86 -4.74
CA THR A 277 18.39 2.47 -5.95
C THR A 277 16.90 2.23 -5.64
N PRO A 278 16.50 1.30 -4.74
CA PRO A 278 15.09 1.15 -4.35
C PRO A 278 14.54 2.42 -3.67
N ALA A 279 15.33 3.14 -2.86
CA ALA A 279 14.91 4.43 -2.29
C ALA A 279 14.54 5.48 -3.35
N SER A 280 15.30 5.55 -4.44
CA SER A 280 15.01 6.45 -5.57
C SER A 280 13.73 6.05 -6.29
N ILE A 281 13.54 4.75 -6.57
CA ILE A 281 12.31 4.22 -7.18
C ILE A 281 11.10 4.57 -6.31
N TRP A 282 11.18 4.29 -5.02
CA TRP A 282 10.13 4.58 -4.05
C TRP A 282 9.78 6.06 -3.97
N SER A 283 10.78 6.93 -3.95
CA SER A 283 10.59 8.38 -3.86
C SER A 283 9.92 8.94 -5.12
N PHE A 284 10.45 8.58 -6.29
CA PHE A 284 9.90 9.02 -7.57
C PHE A 284 8.45 8.54 -7.75
N ASN A 285 8.19 7.26 -7.48
CA ASN A 285 6.84 6.71 -7.61
C ASN A 285 5.86 7.28 -6.59
N SER A 286 6.30 7.56 -5.36
CA SER A 286 5.45 8.20 -4.35
C SER A 286 5.13 9.65 -4.71
N PHE A 287 6.09 10.39 -5.29
CA PHE A 287 5.87 11.74 -5.81
C PHE A 287 4.87 11.75 -6.98
N LEU A 288 5.03 10.85 -7.96
CA LEU A 288 4.08 10.72 -9.06
C LEU A 288 2.68 10.35 -8.59
N ALA A 289 2.57 9.40 -7.65
CA ALA A 289 1.28 8.99 -7.10
C ALA A 289 0.63 10.11 -6.28
N LEU A 290 1.43 10.91 -5.57
CA LEU A 290 0.92 12.10 -4.89
C LEU A 290 0.32 13.08 -5.90
N ILE A 291 1.05 13.49 -6.94
CA ILE A 291 0.55 14.38 -8.00
C ILE A 291 -0.77 13.86 -8.58
N GLN A 292 -0.80 12.57 -8.94
CA GLN A 292 -2.00 11.96 -9.49
C GLN A 292 -3.18 12.05 -8.52
N HIS A 293 -2.93 11.85 -7.24
CA HIS A 293 -3.95 11.96 -6.21
C HIS A 293 -4.43 13.41 -6.02
N LEU A 294 -3.54 14.41 -6.14
CA LEU A 294 -3.91 15.83 -6.14
C LEU A 294 -4.79 16.21 -7.35
N MET A 295 -4.57 15.57 -8.50
CA MET A 295 -5.35 15.81 -9.73
C MET A 295 -6.74 15.14 -9.71
N GLY A 296 -6.94 14.17 -8.81
CA GLY A 296 -8.19 13.43 -8.67
C GLY A 296 -8.21 12.12 -9.45
N GLU A 297 -8.77 11.07 -8.82
CA GLU A 297 -8.84 9.72 -9.37
C GLU A 297 -10.29 9.27 -9.55
N GLN A 298 -10.61 8.69 -10.71
CA GLN A 298 -11.94 8.13 -10.96
C GLN A 298 -12.10 6.68 -10.46
N SER A 299 -11.01 5.92 -10.41
CA SER A 299 -10.99 4.51 -10.00
C SER A 299 -9.89 4.27 -8.98
N VAL A 300 -9.95 3.13 -8.27
CA VAL A 300 -8.93 2.73 -7.29
C VAL A 300 -7.57 2.47 -7.93
N LYS A 301 -7.56 1.93 -9.15
CA LYS A 301 -6.32 1.71 -9.91
C LYS A 301 -5.78 3.03 -10.48
N GLY A 302 -6.59 4.09 -10.51
CA GLY A 302 -6.25 5.36 -11.10
C GLY A 302 -5.97 5.21 -12.60
N ASN A 303 -4.93 5.89 -13.09
CA ASN A 303 -4.46 5.73 -14.46
C ASN A 303 -3.88 4.32 -14.67
N LYS A 304 -4.37 3.61 -15.71
CA LYS A 304 -3.93 2.25 -16.07
C LYS A 304 -2.42 2.18 -16.33
N TYR A 305 -1.83 3.19 -16.98
CA TYR A 305 -0.40 3.22 -17.26
C TYR A 305 0.42 3.34 -15.97
N LEU A 306 0.00 4.21 -15.04
CA LEU A 306 0.66 4.34 -13.74
C LEU A 306 0.49 3.08 -12.88
N HIS A 307 -0.67 2.41 -12.97
CA HIS A 307 -0.85 1.11 -12.33
C HIS A 307 0.15 0.06 -12.80
N ILE A 308 0.34 -0.06 -14.11
CA ILE A 308 1.32 -0.98 -14.69
C ILE A 308 2.74 -0.57 -14.29
N TRP A 309 3.08 0.72 -14.40
CA TRP A 309 4.38 1.28 -14.03
C TRP A 309 4.76 1.00 -12.57
N PHE A 310 3.86 1.28 -11.62
CA PHE A 310 4.09 1.01 -10.20
C PHE A 310 4.23 -0.49 -9.92
N SER A 311 3.46 -1.33 -10.62
CA SER A 311 3.55 -2.79 -10.47
C SER A 311 4.89 -3.33 -10.98
N ILE A 312 5.35 -2.89 -12.16
CA ILE A 312 6.67 -3.26 -12.70
C ILE A 312 7.79 -2.77 -11.77
N SER A 313 7.69 -1.52 -11.29
CA SER A 313 8.62 -0.98 -10.30
C SER A 313 8.66 -1.83 -9.03
N GLY A 314 7.52 -2.33 -8.58
CA GLY A 314 7.41 -3.24 -7.45
C GLY A 314 8.09 -4.57 -7.67
N ILE A 315 7.98 -5.16 -8.87
CA ILE A 315 8.69 -6.38 -9.24
C ILE A 315 10.21 -6.11 -9.22
N ILE A 316 10.66 -4.99 -9.78
CA ILE A 316 12.08 -4.60 -9.76
C ILE A 316 12.57 -4.46 -8.32
N VAL A 317 11.85 -3.71 -7.48
CA VAL A 317 12.19 -3.55 -6.05
C VAL A 317 12.20 -4.89 -5.34
N PHE A 318 11.23 -5.77 -5.59
CA PHE A 318 11.20 -7.11 -5.00
C PHE A 318 12.44 -7.93 -5.36
N LEU A 319 12.84 -7.93 -6.64
CA LEU A 319 14.05 -8.60 -7.10
C LEU A 319 15.32 -7.99 -6.50
N LEU A 320 15.37 -6.66 -6.35
CA LEU A 320 16.46 -5.99 -5.65
C LEU A 320 16.50 -6.40 -4.17
N LEU A 321 15.37 -6.45 -3.47
CA LEU A 321 15.35 -6.90 -2.08
C LEU A 321 15.80 -8.36 -1.94
N ILE A 322 15.41 -9.25 -2.86
CA ILE A 322 15.89 -10.64 -2.88
C ILE A 322 17.39 -10.69 -3.17
N ALA A 323 17.86 -9.98 -4.19
CA ALA A 323 19.28 -9.93 -4.52
C ALA A 323 20.10 -9.41 -3.33
N PHE A 324 19.59 -8.39 -2.63
CA PHE A 324 20.22 -7.91 -1.40
C PHE A 324 20.31 -8.98 -0.32
N VAL A 325 19.23 -9.76 -0.07
CA VAL A 325 19.27 -10.93 0.86
C VAL A 325 20.36 -11.91 0.46
N VAL A 326 20.42 -12.28 -0.82
CA VAL A 326 21.34 -13.31 -1.32
C VAL A 326 22.80 -12.86 -1.20
N VAL A 327 23.06 -11.58 -1.45
CA VAL A 327 24.43 -11.02 -1.44
C VAL A 327 24.87 -10.62 -0.03
N THR A 328 24.04 -10.81 1.01
CA THR A 328 24.45 -10.49 2.40
C THR A 328 25.65 -11.32 2.90
N SER A 329 26.02 -12.44 2.30
CA SER A 329 27.31 -13.08 2.63
C SER A 329 28.50 -12.22 2.17
N ILE A 330 29.38 -11.86 3.11
CA ILE A 330 30.54 -10.95 2.89
C ILE A 330 31.37 -11.40 1.68
N SER A 331 31.55 -12.69 1.48
CA SER A 331 32.29 -13.25 0.33
C SER A 331 31.61 -12.97 -1.02
N LEU A 332 30.29 -13.12 -1.13
CA LEU A 332 29.57 -12.83 -2.38
C LEU A 332 29.46 -11.33 -2.65
N TRP A 333 29.35 -10.52 -1.59
CA TRP A 333 29.34 -9.07 -1.70
C TRP A 333 30.65 -8.53 -2.28
N VAL A 334 31.78 -9.03 -1.78
CA VAL A 334 33.11 -8.67 -2.29
C VAL A 334 33.35 -9.23 -3.69
N ASP A 335 32.93 -10.45 -4.00
CA ASP A 335 33.04 -11.03 -5.35
C ASP A 335 32.29 -10.20 -6.41
N LEU A 336 31.13 -9.64 -6.06
CA LEU A 336 30.27 -8.91 -7.00
C LEU A 336 30.60 -7.41 -7.12
N PHE A 337 30.99 -6.77 -6.01
CA PHE A 337 31.21 -5.33 -5.98
C PHE A 337 32.69 -4.94 -5.82
N GLY A 338 33.57 -5.92 -5.67
CA GLY A 338 35.02 -5.74 -5.57
C GLY A 338 35.54 -5.60 -4.14
N VAL A 339 36.87 -5.67 -3.99
CA VAL A 339 37.59 -5.62 -2.71
C VAL A 339 37.39 -4.29 -1.97
N SER A 340 37.08 -3.21 -2.69
CA SER A 340 36.70 -1.90 -2.11
C SER A 340 35.41 -1.94 -1.29
N CYS A 341 34.59 -2.97 -1.47
CA CYS A 341 33.40 -3.24 -0.68
C CYS A 341 33.65 -4.25 0.45
N SER A 342 34.91 -4.63 0.70
CA SER A 342 35.29 -5.44 1.86
C SER A 342 35.04 -4.66 3.15
N CYS A 343 34.54 -5.38 4.13
CA CYS A 343 34.27 -4.91 5.48
C CYS A 343 35.52 -4.87 6.38
N THR A 344 36.70 -5.19 5.85
CA THR A 344 37.96 -5.10 6.57
C THR A 344 38.20 -3.66 7.02
N ILE A 345 38.19 -3.46 8.33
CA ILE A 345 38.77 -2.27 8.95
C ILE A 345 40.20 -2.22 8.43
N VAL A 346 40.52 -1.22 7.62
CA VAL A 346 41.90 -0.94 7.23
C VAL A 346 42.60 -0.54 8.52
N HIS A 347 43.24 -1.52 9.16
CA HIS A 347 44.17 -1.30 10.26
C HIS A 347 45.53 -0.81 9.76
N GLU A 348 45.61 -0.31 8.53
CA GLU A 348 46.82 0.30 7.97
C GLU A 348 46.71 1.83 8.07
N MET A 349 46.94 2.36 9.27
CA MET A 349 47.76 3.57 9.43
C MET A 349 48.48 3.46 10.78
N ASN A 350 49.82 3.43 10.71
CA ASN A 350 50.82 3.50 11.79
C ASN A 350 51.39 2.15 12.27
N GLU A 351 52.19 1.50 11.42
CA GLU A 351 53.52 1.03 11.83
C GLU A 351 54.58 1.89 11.13
#